data_AF-A0A971U781-F1
#
_entry.id   AF-A0A971U781-F1
#
_cell.length_a   1.000
_cell.length_b   1.000
_cell.length_c   1.000
_cell.angle_alpha   90.00
_cell.angle_beta   90.00
_cell.angle_gamma   90.00
#
_symmetry.space_group_name_H-M   'P 1'
#
loop_
_entity.id
_entity.type
_entity.pdbx_description
1 polymer ?
#
loop_
_entity_poly.entity_id
_entity_poly.type
_entity_poly.pdbx_seq_one_letter_code
_entity_poly.pdbx_strand_id
1 'polypeptide(L)'
;IEEMAQFYGLVAAVSLQPEPIPLDVKIVIIGDARLYQLLYSLDEDFRELFKVKAEFTAEMDRNEEALQDVAAFVGDLCRHEGLLHFAPDGVARLADESARYADDQERLSTRFSALADLVRESAFWAGREQRATVVAADVERAVQDREHRLNYVQQRMLRAIEEGTILVDTEGAAVGQINGLSVAQQADFTFGMPSRITARTFMGNQAVVSIDREVKLTGPIHDKGSLILSSYLASRFAQRGPLRMAATLVFEQNYGGVEGDSASSTELYALLSSLADVPIRQDLAVTGSVNQSGVVQAIGGVNYKIEGFYDLCKLRGLTGTQGVLIPRSNVRHLMLRPDVVEAVRQGQFHVYAVSTIEEGIELLTGMPAGVADEEGTYPEGTLYAAVSAKLQLYAERLRERDLRPLDDEEDDEEEESAQTDEPAPEPEIPEPTVPVPPTPDPEGPAPDGPAPEDPQGGEGSEGRPARSA
;
A
#
# COMPACT_ATOMS: atom_id res chain seq x y z
N ILE A 1 28.05 39.74 15.88
CA ILE A 1 28.64 40.70 14.92
C ILE A 1 28.11 42.06 15.35
N GLU A 2 28.88 42.83 16.13
CA GLU A 2 28.49 44.19 16.49
C GLU A 2 28.72 45.11 15.27
N GLU A 3 27.69 45.86 14.88
CA GLU A 3 27.71 46.68 13.68
C GLU A 3 28.53 47.97 13.85
N MET A 4 29.32 48.27 12.82
CA MET A 4 30.12 49.49 12.61
C MET A 4 29.31 50.81 12.64
N ALA A 5 27.99 50.76 12.81
CA ALA A 5 27.11 51.92 12.86
C ALA A 5 27.22 52.72 14.18
N GLN A 6 27.75 52.14 15.26
CA GLN A 6 27.91 52.85 16.55
C GLN A 6 29.01 53.92 16.54
N PHE A 7 29.91 53.94 15.55
CA PHE A 7 31.06 54.84 15.54
C PHE A 7 30.75 56.27 15.02
N TYR A 8 29.64 56.48 14.32
CA TYR A 8 29.35 57.74 13.61
C TYR A 8 28.21 58.61 14.19
N GLY A 9 27.90 58.47 15.48
CA GLY A 9 27.24 59.54 16.27
C GLY A 9 25.92 60.12 15.73
N LEU A 10 25.22 59.40 14.84
CA LEU A 10 23.92 59.77 14.29
C LEU A 10 22.86 58.98 15.04
N VAL A 11 22.39 59.56 16.15
CA VAL A 11 21.18 59.22 16.92
C VAL A 11 20.65 57.79 16.71
N ALA A 12 21.32 56.81 17.31
CA ALA A 12 20.62 55.60 17.68
C ALA A 12 19.72 55.99 18.86
N ALA A 13 18.41 56.09 18.64
CA ALA A 13 17.46 56.13 19.76
C ALA A 13 17.73 54.87 20.59
N VAL A 14 18.30 55.03 21.78
CA VAL A 14 18.57 53.92 22.69
C VAL A 14 17.22 53.26 22.97
N SER A 15 16.99 52.06 22.41
CA SER A 15 15.78 51.31 22.71
C SER A 15 15.84 50.82 24.14
N LEU A 16 14.69 50.66 24.78
CA LEU A 16 14.61 50.08 26.13
C LEU A 16 15.29 48.70 26.13
N GLN A 17 16.19 48.47 27.09
CA GLN A 17 16.76 47.17 27.38
C GLN A 17 16.05 46.64 28.62
N PRO A 18 14.94 45.88 28.48
CA PRO A 18 14.15 45.45 29.62
C PRO A 18 14.98 44.54 30.52
N GLU A 19 14.77 44.67 31.83
CA GLU A 19 15.33 43.73 32.80
C GLU A 19 14.71 42.34 32.58
N PRO A 20 15.48 41.25 32.73
CA PRO A 20 14.94 39.89 32.68
C PRO A 20 13.80 39.72 33.69
N ILE A 21 12.63 39.30 33.20
CA ILE A 21 11.47 39.03 34.06
C ILE A 21 11.55 37.57 34.49
N PRO A 22 11.57 37.25 35.81
CA PRO A 22 11.49 35.88 36.28
C PRO A 22 10.22 35.20 35.74
N LEU A 23 10.38 34.07 35.05
CA LEU A 23 9.29 33.33 34.44
C LEU A 23 8.90 32.13 35.31
N ASP A 24 7.71 32.17 35.91
CA ASP A 24 7.13 31.04 36.68
C ASP A 24 5.95 30.44 35.92
N VAL A 25 6.27 29.60 34.93
CA VAL A 25 5.27 28.92 34.08
C VAL A 25 5.66 27.47 33.85
N LYS A 26 4.65 26.61 33.65
CA LYS A 26 4.86 25.24 33.16
C LYS A 26 4.64 25.20 31.64
N ILE A 27 5.68 24.85 30.89
CA ILE A 27 5.58 24.66 29.44
C ILE A 27 5.24 23.20 29.14
N VAL A 28 4.21 22.99 28.33
CA VAL A 28 3.82 21.66 27.81
C VAL A 28 3.86 21.73 26.28
N ILE A 29 4.68 20.89 25.66
CA ILE A 29 4.75 20.74 24.21
C ILE A 29 4.01 19.48 23.80
N ILE A 30 3.14 19.60 22.81
CA ILE A 30 2.41 18.49 22.20
C ILE A 30 2.87 18.42 20.74
N GLY A 31 3.31 17.24 20.31
CA GLY A 31 3.81 17.02 18.96
C GLY A 31 3.95 15.55 18.65
N ASP A 32 4.26 15.23 17.40
CA ASP A 32 4.50 13.87 16.97
C ASP A 32 5.86 13.33 17.45
N ALA A 33 5.98 11.99 17.46
CA ALA A 33 7.18 11.31 17.92
C ALA A 33 8.42 11.67 17.09
N ARG A 34 8.28 11.96 15.79
CA ARG A 34 9.42 12.28 14.92
C ARG A 34 9.97 13.66 15.25
N LEU A 35 9.11 14.66 15.46
CA LEU A 35 9.53 15.98 15.93
C LEU A 35 10.23 15.89 17.29
N TYR A 36 9.69 15.10 18.22
CA TYR A 36 10.36 14.85 19.50
C TYR A 36 11.77 14.27 19.32
N GLN A 37 11.93 13.25 18.47
CA GLN A 37 13.24 12.64 18.21
C GLN A 37 14.22 13.62 17.55
N LEU A 38 13.76 14.47 16.64
CA LEU A 38 14.58 15.52 16.03
C LEU A 38 15.02 16.56 17.04
N LEU A 39 14.10 17.10 17.84
CA LEU A 39 14.43 18.08 18.89
C LEU A 39 15.38 17.46 19.92
N TYR A 40 15.09 16.25 20.39
CA TYR A 40 15.92 15.57 21.36
C TYR A 40 17.32 15.26 20.81
N SER A 41 17.47 14.93 19.53
CA SER A 41 18.78 14.60 18.95
C SER A 41 19.61 15.83 18.59
N LEU A 42 18.98 16.91 18.14
CA LEU A 42 19.64 18.08 17.57
C LEU A 42 19.79 19.26 18.54
N ASP A 43 18.98 19.34 19.60
CA ASP A 43 18.98 20.46 20.55
C ASP A 43 19.28 19.96 21.99
N GLU A 44 20.41 20.39 22.54
CA GLU A 44 20.83 20.04 23.90
C GLU A 44 19.97 20.73 24.97
N ASP A 45 19.54 21.98 24.72
CA ASP A 45 18.69 22.75 25.64
C ASP A 45 17.32 22.08 25.78
N PHE A 46 16.81 21.49 24.69
CA PHE A 46 15.57 20.72 24.74
C PHE A 46 15.64 19.58 25.76
N ARG A 47 16.79 18.88 25.87
CA ARG A 47 16.97 17.80 26.86
C ARG A 47 17.02 18.32 28.30
N GLU A 48 17.60 19.50 28.50
CA GLU A 48 17.71 20.11 29.81
C GLU A 48 16.35 20.65 30.29
N LEU A 49 15.58 21.27 29.40
CA LEU A 49 14.31 21.92 29.70
C LEU A 49 13.14 20.92 29.80
N PHE A 50 13.08 19.92 28.93
CA PHE A 50 11.95 18.98 28.81
C PHE A 50 12.30 17.58 29.33
N LYS A 51 12.43 17.45 30.65
CA LYS A 51 12.83 16.19 31.32
C LYS A 51 11.72 15.15 31.43
N VAL A 52 10.45 15.57 31.35
CA VAL A 52 9.29 14.70 31.53
C VAL A 52 8.65 14.41 30.18
N LYS A 53 8.80 13.18 29.70
CA LYS A 53 8.10 12.67 28.51
C LYS A 53 6.83 11.95 28.93
N ALA A 54 5.69 12.39 28.42
CA ALA A 54 4.41 11.68 28.51
C ALA A 54 4.03 11.17 27.11
N GLU A 55 4.27 9.89 26.87
CA GLU A 55 4.02 9.27 25.57
C GLU A 55 2.64 8.60 25.56
N PHE A 56 1.84 8.94 24.55
CA PHE A 56 0.55 8.30 24.31
C PHE A 56 0.76 7.18 23.30
N THR A 57 0.42 5.95 23.67
CA THR A 57 0.37 4.83 22.73
C THR A 57 -0.84 4.99 21.82
N ALA A 58 -0.75 4.51 20.58
CA ALA A 58 -1.85 4.56 19.61
C ALA A 58 -2.92 3.46 19.84
N GLU A 59 -2.64 2.56 20.78
CA GLU A 59 -3.46 1.40 21.11
C GLU A 59 -3.38 1.08 22.61
N MET A 60 -4.39 0.37 23.10
CA MET A 60 -4.49 -0.17 24.46
C MET A 60 -4.99 -1.62 24.41
N ASP A 61 -4.77 -2.40 25.47
CA ASP A 61 -5.28 -3.78 25.56
C ASP A 61 -6.82 -3.79 25.54
N ARG A 62 -7.41 -4.70 24.77
CA ARG A 62 -8.86 -4.95 24.77
C ARG A 62 -9.21 -5.84 25.97
N ASN A 63 -9.45 -5.22 27.12
CA ASN A 63 -9.92 -5.88 28.34
C ASN A 63 -11.25 -5.28 28.82
N GLU A 64 -11.83 -5.85 29.88
CA GLU A 64 -13.14 -5.42 30.39
C GLU A 64 -13.11 -3.96 30.89
N GLU A 65 -12.03 -3.53 31.55
CA GLU A 65 -11.86 -2.15 32.01
C GLU A 65 -11.81 -1.17 30.83
N ALA A 66 -10.99 -1.47 29.81
CA ALA A 66 -10.89 -0.65 28.61
C ALA A 66 -12.22 -0.55 27.85
N LEU A 67 -13.01 -1.63 27.81
CA LEU A 67 -14.36 -1.60 27.21
C LEU A 67 -15.33 -0.72 28.03
N GLN A 68 -15.22 -0.73 29.36
CA GLN A 68 -15.99 0.20 30.21
C GLN A 68 -15.54 1.65 30.00
N ASP A 69 -14.24 1.90 29.84
CA ASP A 69 -13.71 3.23 29.55
C ASP A 69 -14.20 3.76 28.20
N VAL A 70 -14.27 2.90 27.17
CA VAL A 70 -14.88 3.25 25.88
C VAL A 70 -16.36 3.60 26.07
N ALA A 71 -17.12 2.81 26.85
CA ALA A 71 -18.52 3.10 27.12
C ALA A 71 -18.70 4.43 27.89
N ALA A 72 -17.83 4.70 28.87
CA ALA A 72 -17.82 5.93 29.65
C ALA A 72 -17.50 7.14 28.75
N PHE A 73 -16.49 7.02 27.90
CA PHE A 73 -16.12 8.03 26.90
C PHE A 73 -17.29 8.36 25.98
N VAL A 74 -17.96 7.36 25.41
CA VAL A 74 -19.15 7.57 24.56
C VAL A 74 -20.26 8.27 25.35
N GLY A 75 -20.51 7.84 26.59
CA GLY A 75 -21.50 8.46 27.46
C GLY A 75 -21.20 9.92 27.79
N ASP A 76 -19.95 10.24 28.10
CA ASP A 76 -19.48 11.61 28.36
C ASP A 76 -19.61 12.49 27.13
N LEU A 77 -19.20 11.99 25.96
CA LEU A 77 -19.33 12.71 24.70
C LEU A 77 -20.79 13.02 24.37
N CYS A 78 -21.69 12.04 24.54
CA CYS A 78 -23.14 12.25 24.34
C CYS A 78 -23.69 13.33 25.29
N ARG A 79 -23.31 13.31 26.57
CA ARG A 79 -23.75 14.33 27.55
C ARG A 79 -23.21 15.71 27.22
N HIS A 80 -21.94 15.79 26.85
CA HIS A 80 -21.27 17.06 26.58
C HIS A 80 -21.79 17.73 25.31
N GLU A 81 -22.07 16.95 24.26
CA GLU A 81 -22.52 17.46 22.96
C GLU A 81 -24.05 17.39 22.76
N GLY A 82 -24.80 16.85 23.72
CA GLY A 82 -26.26 16.72 23.64
C GLY A 82 -26.74 15.72 22.59
N LEU A 83 -25.97 14.65 22.36
CA LEU A 83 -26.30 13.58 21.40
C LEU A 83 -27.25 12.55 22.02
N LEU A 84 -27.93 11.76 21.16
CA LEU A 84 -28.66 10.59 21.62
C LEU A 84 -27.71 9.58 22.28
N HIS A 85 -28.14 9.00 23.40
CA HIS A 85 -27.38 7.94 24.05
C HIS A 85 -27.38 6.64 23.24
N PHE A 86 -26.35 5.82 23.44
CA PHE A 86 -26.18 4.56 22.74
C PHE A 86 -26.78 3.40 23.54
N ALA A 87 -27.41 2.48 22.82
CA ALA A 87 -27.76 1.17 23.35
C ALA A 87 -26.51 0.27 23.46
N PRO A 88 -26.53 -0.81 24.28
CA PRO A 88 -25.36 -1.66 24.49
C PRO A 88 -24.74 -2.23 23.21
N ASP A 89 -25.57 -2.57 22.22
CA ASP A 89 -25.14 -3.05 20.91
C ASP A 89 -24.43 -1.96 20.09
N GLY A 90 -24.89 -0.72 20.17
CA GLY A 90 -24.22 0.43 19.54
C GLY A 90 -22.83 0.68 20.13
N VAL A 91 -22.68 0.59 21.46
CA VAL A 91 -21.38 0.73 22.13
C VAL A 91 -20.45 -0.44 21.76
N ALA A 92 -20.97 -1.67 21.73
CA ALA A 92 -20.19 -2.84 21.31
C ALA A 92 -19.67 -2.67 19.87
N ARG A 93 -20.52 -2.20 18.95
CA ARG A 93 -20.13 -1.96 17.55
C ARG A 93 -19.04 -0.88 17.42
N LEU A 94 -19.08 0.17 18.24
CA LEU A 94 -18.03 1.19 18.33
C LEU A 94 -16.70 0.61 18.86
N ALA A 95 -16.77 -0.28 19.85
CA ALA A 95 -15.59 -0.97 20.36
C ALA A 95 -14.95 -1.86 19.28
N ASP A 96 -15.76 -2.55 18.47
CA ASP A 96 -15.27 -3.32 17.33
C ASP A 96 -14.64 -2.43 16.25
N GLU A 97 -15.19 -1.25 15.96
CA GLU A 97 -14.52 -0.27 15.08
C GLU A 97 -13.21 0.24 15.67
N SER A 98 -13.13 0.43 16.99
CA SER A 98 -11.88 0.81 17.66
C SER A 98 -10.80 -0.27 17.52
N ALA A 99 -11.18 -1.55 17.62
CA ALA A 99 -10.28 -2.67 17.33
C ALA A 99 -9.89 -2.74 15.85
N ARG A 100 -10.83 -2.45 14.93
CA ARG A 100 -10.55 -2.36 13.49
C ARG A 100 -9.57 -1.23 13.17
N TYR A 101 -9.68 -0.08 13.81
CA TYR A 101 -8.70 1.03 13.68
C TYR A 101 -7.31 0.67 14.20
N ALA A 102 -7.20 -0.31 15.11
CA ALA A 102 -5.93 -0.85 15.60
C ALA A 102 -5.40 -2.03 14.76
N ASP A 103 -6.19 -2.54 13.80
CA ASP A 103 -5.88 -3.75 13.02
C ASP A 103 -5.51 -4.97 13.90
N ASP A 104 -6.08 -5.09 15.11
CA ASP A 104 -5.77 -6.18 16.05
C ASP A 104 -6.98 -6.48 16.96
N GLN A 105 -7.37 -7.76 17.03
CA GLN A 105 -8.55 -8.20 17.81
C GLN A 105 -8.38 -8.02 19.32
N GLU A 106 -7.13 -7.98 19.80
CA GLU A 106 -6.77 -7.88 21.21
C GLU A 106 -6.43 -6.44 21.63
N ARG A 107 -6.56 -5.47 20.72
CA ARG A 107 -6.26 -4.05 20.96
C ARG A 107 -7.47 -3.17 20.66
N LEU A 108 -7.47 -1.99 21.26
CA LEU A 108 -8.40 -0.90 20.96
C LEU A 108 -7.57 0.34 20.59
N SER A 109 -8.00 1.07 19.57
CA SER A 109 -7.37 2.33 19.19
C SER A 109 -7.62 3.40 20.24
N THR A 110 -6.57 4.14 20.60
CA THR A 110 -6.64 5.32 21.48
C THR A 110 -6.79 6.62 20.69
N ARG A 111 -6.98 6.53 19.37
CA ARG A 111 -7.28 7.69 18.51
C ARG A 111 -8.74 8.10 18.71
N PHE A 112 -9.07 8.59 19.91
CA PHE A 112 -10.42 8.94 20.34
C PHE A 112 -11.10 9.98 19.46
N SER A 113 -10.35 10.80 18.71
CA SER A 113 -10.91 11.71 17.71
C SER A 113 -11.68 10.98 16.61
N ALA A 114 -11.10 9.92 16.03
CA ALA A 114 -11.76 9.13 14.99
C ALA A 114 -12.99 8.40 15.52
N LEU A 115 -12.94 7.94 16.78
CA LEU A 115 -14.09 7.31 17.44
C LEU A 115 -15.18 8.34 17.76
N ALA A 116 -14.81 9.55 18.19
CA ALA A 116 -15.75 10.64 18.46
C ALA A 116 -16.50 11.06 17.19
N ASP A 117 -15.81 11.17 16.05
CA ASP A 117 -16.44 11.47 14.77
C ASP A 117 -17.46 10.38 14.40
N LEU A 118 -17.11 9.11 14.59
CA LEU A 118 -18.04 8.01 14.36
C LEU A 118 -19.25 8.05 15.32
N VAL A 119 -19.06 8.42 16.58
CA VAL A 119 -20.16 8.63 17.54
C VAL A 119 -21.12 9.70 17.04
N ARG A 120 -20.61 10.85 16.58
CA ARG A 120 -21.43 11.94 16.03
C ARG A 120 -22.19 11.53 14.78
N GLU A 121 -21.52 10.87 13.83
CA GLU A 121 -22.14 10.38 12.59
C GLU A 121 -23.24 9.35 12.90
N SER A 122 -23.02 8.45 13.87
CA SER A 122 -24.01 7.44 14.29
C SER A 122 -25.22 8.09 14.97
N ALA A 123 -25.00 9.07 15.85
CA ALA A 123 -26.08 9.82 16.50
C ALA A 123 -26.92 10.63 15.51
N PHE A 124 -26.28 11.18 14.46
CA PHE A 124 -26.99 11.85 13.37
C PHE A 124 -27.96 10.90 12.67
N TRP A 125 -27.53 9.67 12.34
CA TRP A 125 -28.39 8.67 11.71
C TRP A 125 -29.54 8.21 12.60
N ALA A 126 -29.28 7.96 13.88
CA ALA A 126 -30.33 7.64 14.84
C ALA A 126 -31.38 8.74 14.96
N GLY A 127 -30.96 10.01 14.97
CA GLY A 127 -31.86 11.17 14.98
C GLY A 127 -32.69 11.30 13.69
N ARG A 128 -32.07 11.06 12.53
CA ARG A 128 -32.74 11.00 11.22
C ARG A 128 -33.85 9.95 11.19
N GLU A 129 -33.59 8.79 11.80
CA GLU A 129 -34.49 7.65 11.89
C GLU A 129 -35.46 7.75 13.09
N GLN A 130 -35.43 8.86 13.82
CA GLN A 130 -36.28 9.15 14.98
C GLN A 130 -36.20 8.07 16.08
N ARG A 131 -35.02 7.47 16.26
CA ARG A 131 -34.77 6.48 17.32
C ARG A 131 -34.62 7.16 18.68
N ALA A 132 -34.96 6.43 19.74
CA ALA A 132 -34.76 6.90 21.12
C ALA A 132 -33.29 6.79 21.57
N THR A 133 -32.55 5.84 21.01
CA THR A 133 -31.13 5.57 21.29
C THR A 133 -30.44 5.13 20.01
N VAL A 134 -29.13 5.37 19.93
CA VAL A 134 -28.28 4.90 18.83
C VAL A 134 -28.06 3.39 18.97
N VAL A 135 -28.32 2.63 17.91
CA VAL A 135 -28.15 1.16 17.88
C VAL A 135 -27.00 0.75 16.95
N ALA A 136 -26.60 -0.52 16.95
CA ALA A 136 -25.48 -1.01 16.12
C ALA A 136 -25.68 -0.70 14.62
N ALA A 137 -26.93 -0.75 14.13
CA ALA A 137 -27.25 -0.45 12.74
C ALA A 137 -26.95 1.02 12.34
N ASP A 138 -27.06 1.96 13.28
CA ASP A 138 -26.70 3.38 13.03
C ASP A 138 -25.19 3.55 12.86
N VAL A 139 -24.42 2.83 13.69
CA VAL A 139 -22.94 2.83 13.62
C VAL A 139 -22.47 2.20 12.32
N GLU A 140 -23.04 1.04 11.97
CA GLU A 140 -22.74 0.37 10.71
C GLU A 140 -23.07 1.27 9.51
N ARG A 141 -24.21 1.98 9.56
CA ARG A 141 -24.57 2.95 8.52
C ARG A 141 -23.56 4.09 8.41
N ALA A 142 -23.10 4.63 9.53
CA ALA A 142 -22.09 5.68 9.55
C ALA A 142 -20.77 5.21 8.92
N VAL A 143 -20.30 4.00 9.26
CA VAL A 143 -19.11 3.39 8.66
C VAL A 143 -19.27 3.25 7.14
N GLN A 144 -20.37 2.65 6.69
CA GLN A 144 -20.64 2.44 5.26
C GLN A 144 -20.72 3.75 4.47
N ASP A 145 -21.40 4.76 5.01
CA ASP A 145 -21.51 6.06 4.35
C ASP A 145 -20.17 6.80 4.34
N ARG A 146 -19.30 6.60 5.34
CA ARG A 146 -17.92 7.11 5.31
C ARG A 146 -17.10 6.45 4.22
N GLU A 147 -17.13 5.11 4.12
CA GLU A 147 -16.45 4.38 3.04
C GLU A 147 -16.95 4.81 1.66
N HIS A 148 -18.27 4.94 1.48
CA HIS A 148 -18.86 5.36 0.21
C HIS A 148 -18.40 6.76 -0.26
N ARG A 149 -18.21 7.69 0.68
CA ARG A 149 -17.69 9.04 0.35
C ARG A 149 -16.24 9.01 -0.15
N LEU A 150 -15.47 8.00 0.24
CA LEU A 150 -14.02 7.96 0.07
C LEU A 150 -13.56 6.95 -1.00
N ASN A 151 -14.37 5.95 -1.32
CA ASN A 151 -13.94 4.80 -2.13
C ASN A 151 -13.99 5.00 -3.65
N TYR A 152 -14.19 6.22 -4.16
CA TYR A 152 -14.33 6.48 -5.60
C TYR A 152 -13.16 5.90 -6.43
N VAL A 153 -11.93 6.08 -5.97
CA VAL A 153 -10.74 5.58 -6.69
C VAL A 153 -10.70 4.05 -6.67
N GLN A 154 -10.98 3.41 -5.53
CA GLN A 154 -11.08 1.97 -5.42
C GLN A 154 -12.11 1.42 -6.40
N GLN A 155 -13.31 2.00 -6.43
CA GLN A 155 -14.39 1.59 -7.34
C GLN A 155 -13.98 1.71 -8.80
N ARG A 156 -13.27 2.78 -9.18
CA ARG A 156 -12.75 2.93 -10.54
C ARG A 156 -11.72 1.86 -10.91
N MET A 157 -10.82 1.50 -9.99
CA MET A 157 -9.82 0.47 -10.24
C MET A 157 -10.46 -0.92 -10.34
N LEU A 158 -11.37 -1.26 -9.43
CA LEU A 158 -12.11 -2.52 -9.49
C LEU A 158 -12.93 -2.65 -10.79
N ARG A 159 -13.57 -1.56 -11.22
CA ARG A 159 -14.30 -1.52 -12.49
C ARG A 159 -13.39 -1.72 -13.71
N ALA A 160 -12.20 -1.10 -13.71
CA ALA A 160 -11.23 -1.34 -14.79
C ALA A 160 -10.75 -2.80 -14.85
N ILE A 161 -10.70 -3.49 -13.71
CA ILE A 161 -10.42 -4.93 -13.64
C ILE A 161 -11.63 -5.74 -14.13
N GLU A 162 -12.84 -5.40 -13.70
CA GLU A 162 -14.09 -6.04 -14.14
C GLU A 162 -14.26 -5.96 -15.66
N GLU A 163 -14.03 -4.78 -16.25
CA GLU A 163 -14.14 -4.52 -17.69
C GLU A 163 -12.98 -5.12 -18.50
N GLY A 164 -11.98 -5.74 -17.84
CA GLY A 164 -10.85 -6.40 -18.49
C GLY A 164 -9.77 -5.44 -19.02
N THR A 165 -9.82 -4.16 -18.66
CA THR A 165 -8.75 -3.19 -18.97
C THR A 165 -7.49 -3.50 -18.15
N ILE A 166 -7.68 -3.88 -16.88
CA ILE A 166 -6.64 -4.41 -16.01
C ILE A 166 -6.90 -5.91 -15.85
N LEU A 167 -5.87 -6.72 -16.10
CA LEU A 167 -5.99 -8.16 -16.16
C LEU A 167 -5.70 -8.78 -14.80
N VAL A 168 -6.76 -9.22 -14.13
CA VAL A 168 -6.71 -10.05 -12.92
C VAL A 168 -7.75 -11.14 -13.11
N ASP A 169 -7.34 -12.41 -12.99
CA ASP A 169 -8.27 -13.53 -13.08
C ASP A 169 -8.81 -13.85 -11.69
N THR A 170 -10.07 -14.28 -11.61
CA THR A 170 -10.73 -14.68 -10.35
C THR A 170 -11.27 -16.12 -10.40
N GLU A 171 -10.94 -16.83 -11.49
CA GLU A 171 -11.40 -18.18 -11.82
C GLU A 171 -10.37 -18.88 -12.71
N GLY A 172 -10.43 -20.21 -12.76
CA GLY A 172 -9.51 -21.01 -13.57
C GLY A 172 -8.14 -21.21 -12.92
N ALA A 173 -7.17 -21.63 -13.71
CA ALA A 173 -5.80 -21.91 -13.25
C ALA A 173 -4.77 -21.60 -14.34
N ALA A 174 -3.58 -21.17 -13.96
CA ALA A 174 -2.52 -20.77 -14.89
C ALA A 174 -1.12 -21.09 -14.34
N VAL A 175 -0.20 -21.50 -15.22
CA VAL A 175 1.20 -21.78 -14.86
C VAL A 175 1.99 -20.48 -14.74
N GLY A 176 2.73 -20.34 -13.64
CA GLY A 176 3.59 -19.18 -13.40
C GLY A 176 2.81 -17.87 -13.25
N GLN A 177 1.53 -17.92 -12.89
CA GLN A 177 0.70 -16.74 -12.67
C GLN A 177 -0.03 -16.86 -11.34
N ILE A 178 -0.11 -15.77 -10.60
CA ILE A 178 -0.76 -15.73 -9.29
C ILE A 178 -1.30 -14.32 -8.99
N ASN A 179 -2.37 -14.26 -8.19
CA ASN A 179 -2.89 -12.99 -7.71
C ASN A 179 -2.18 -12.58 -6.41
N GLY A 180 -1.43 -11.48 -6.46
CA GLY A 180 -0.90 -10.79 -5.29
C GLY A 180 -1.86 -9.73 -4.77
N LEU A 181 -1.60 -9.24 -3.55
CA LEU A 181 -2.41 -8.21 -2.90
C LEU A 181 -1.52 -7.08 -2.39
N SER A 182 -1.87 -5.85 -2.79
CA SER A 182 -1.23 -4.62 -2.36
C SER A 182 -2.21 -3.77 -1.54
N VAL A 183 -1.67 -2.77 -0.83
CA VAL A 183 -2.46 -1.75 -0.14
C VAL A 183 -2.18 -0.41 -0.81
N ALA A 184 -3.22 0.24 -1.28
CA ALA A 184 -3.17 1.61 -1.75
C ALA A 184 -3.61 2.54 -0.61
N GLN A 185 -2.78 3.54 -0.32
CA GLN A 185 -3.06 4.52 0.73
C GLN A 185 -3.19 5.91 0.11
N GLN A 186 -4.35 6.51 0.30
CA GLN A 186 -4.61 7.92 0.08
C GLN A 186 -4.54 8.67 1.42
N ALA A 187 -4.65 10.00 1.39
CA ALA A 187 -4.57 10.82 2.59
C ALA A 187 -5.62 10.44 3.65
N ASP A 188 -6.82 10.06 3.21
CA ASP A 188 -8.00 9.83 4.03
C ASP A 188 -8.65 8.44 3.82
N PHE A 189 -8.12 7.62 2.91
CA PHE A 189 -8.69 6.31 2.58
C PHE A 189 -7.62 5.28 2.21
N THR A 190 -7.78 4.07 2.74
CA THR A 190 -6.89 2.93 2.49
C THR A 190 -7.71 1.76 1.98
N PHE A 191 -7.25 1.11 0.91
CA PHE A 191 -7.93 -0.04 0.32
C PHE A 191 -6.94 -1.05 -0.24
N GLY A 192 -7.35 -2.31 -0.33
CA GLY A 192 -6.55 -3.36 -0.97
C GLY A 192 -6.82 -3.45 -2.46
N MET A 193 -5.79 -3.79 -3.22
CA MET A 193 -5.88 -4.01 -4.66
C MET A 193 -5.25 -5.36 -5.05
N PRO A 194 -5.98 -6.22 -5.76
CA PRO A 194 -5.38 -7.39 -6.37
C PRO A 194 -4.54 -7.00 -7.58
N SER A 195 -3.47 -7.74 -7.79
CA SER A 195 -2.54 -7.53 -8.91
C SER A 195 -2.07 -8.87 -9.43
N ARG A 196 -1.97 -9.00 -10.75
CA ARG A 196 -1.44 -10.21 -11.38
C ARG A 196 0.09 -10.17 -11.31
N ILE A 197 0.67 -11.23 -10.79
CA ILE A 197 2.12 -11.45 -10.77
C ILE A 197 2.41 -12.63 -11.68
N THR A 198 3.39 -12.49 -12.57
CA THR A 198 3.83 -13.58 -13.45
C THR A 198 5.30 -13.92 -13.24
N ALA A 199 5.61 -15.20 -13.44
CA ALA A 199 6.95 -15.77 -13.38
C ALA A 199 7.21 -16.61 -14.62
N ARG A 200 8.30 -16.34 -15.33
CA ARG A 200 8.78 -17.17 -16.44
C ARG A 200 10.14 -17.74 -16.07
N THR A 201 10.30 -19.05 -16.26
CA THR A 201 11.57 -19.75 -16.01
C THR A 201 12.08 -20.36 -17.31
N PHE A 202 13.38 -20.29 -17.50
CA PHE A 202 14.05 -20.75 -18.70
C PHE A 202 15.49 -21.17 -18.38
N MET A 203 16.12 -21.82 -19.36
CA MET A 203 17.50 -22.27 -19.24
C MET A 203 18.45 -21.07 -19.25
N GLY A 204 19.37 -21.01 -18.29
CA GLY A 204 20.30 -19.88 -18.17
C GLY A 204 21.26 -20.06 -17.00
N ASN A 205 22.10 -19.05 -16.77
CA ASN A 205 23.00 -19.05 -15.62
C ASN A 205 22.38 -18.21 -14.49
N GLN A 206 22.15 -18.88 -13.35
CA GLN A 206 21.54 -18.40 -12.10
C GLN A 206 21.22 -16.90 -12.03
N ALA A 207 19.97 -16.54 -12.35
CA ALA A 207 19.43 -15.21 -12.10
C ALA A 207 17.90 -15.27 -11.90
N VAL A 208 17.42 -14.81 -10.74
CA VAL A 208 16.02 -14.39 -10.59
C VAL A 208 16.01 -12.89 -10.78
N VAL A 209 15.43 -12.44 -11.90
CA VAL A 209 15.36 -11.03 -12.27
C VAL A 209 13.94 -10.53 -12.00
N SER A 210 13.81 -9.52 -11.16
CA SER A 210 12.57 -8.76 -11.04
C SER A 210 12.58 -7.66 -12.09
N ILE A 211 11.66 -7.71 -13.06
CA ILE A 211 11.57 -6.71 -14.13
C ILE A 211 11.32 -5.33 -13.52
N ASP A 212 10.39 -5.24 -12.56
CA ASP A 212 10.07 -3.99 -11.85
C ASP A 212 11.32 -3.39 -11.17
N ARG A 213 12.23 -4.24 -10.67
CA ARG A 213 13.49 -3.80 -10.06
C ARG A 213 14.47 -3.24 -11.08
N GLU A 214 14.64 -3.91 -12.21
CA GLU A 214 15.55 -3.46 -13.28
C GLU A 214 15.13 -2.08 -13.82
N VAL A 215 13.82 -1.79 -13.83
CA VAL A 215 13.29 -0.48 -14.24
C VAL A 215 13.07 0.50 -13.08
N LYS A 216 13.57 0.19 -11.88
CA LYS A 216 13.51 1.04 -10.67
C LYS A 216 12.09 1.41 -10.23
N LEU A 217 11.14 0.51 -10.45
CA LEU A 217 9.79 0.59 -9.90
C LEU A 217 9.68 -0.08 -8.53
N THR A 218 10.72 -0.76 -8.03
CA THR A 218 10.74 -1.34 -6.68
C THR A 218 11.58 -0.52 -5.70
N GLY A 219 11.26 -0.64 -4.43
CA GLY A 219 12.07 -0.12 -3.33
C GLY A 219 12.90 -1.19 -2.61
N PRO A 220 13.82 -0.80 -1.70
CA PRO A 220 14.83 -1.69 -1.13
C PRO A 220 14.29 -2.87 -0.30
N ILE A 221 13.09 -2.75 0.30
CA ILE A 221 12.53 -3.85 1.09
C ILE A 221 11.99 -4.94 0.14
N HIS A 222 11.36 -4.54 -0.95
CA HIS A 222 10.96 -5.46 -2.03
C HIS A 222 12.18 -6.15 -2.65
N ASP A 223 13.23 -5.39 -2.99
CA ASP A 223 14.48 -5.92 -3.54
C ASP A 223 15.12 -6.99 -2.65
N LYS A 224 15.12 -6.76 -1.34
CA LYS A 224 15.57 -7.75 -0.35
C LYS A 224 14.72 -9.03 -0.42
N GLY A 225 13.41 -8.90 -0.59
CA GLY A 225 12.49 -10.02 -0.80
C GLY A 225 12.90 -10.89 -2.00
N SER A 226 13.20 -10.26 -3.15
CA SER A 226 13.67 -10.96 -4.36
C SER A 226 14.96 -11.77 -4.12
N LEU A 227 15.91 -11.21 -3.36
CA LEU A 227 17.13 -11.93 -2.97
C LEU A 227 16.83 -13.12 -2.03
N ILE A 228 15.84 -13.01 -1.16
CA ILE A 228 15.39 -14.12 -0.31
C ILE A 228 14.83 -15.26 -1.18
N LEU A 229 14.10 -14.96 -2.26
CA LEU A 229 13.59 -15.99 -3.18
C LEU A 229 14.73 -16.77 -3.82
N SER A 230 15.76 -16.05 -4.29
CA SER A 230 16.97 -16.66 -4.86
C SER A 230 17.66 -17.57 -3.85
N SER A 231 17.76 -17.14 -2.59
CA SER A 231 18.34 -17.95 -1.50
C SER A 231 17.49 -19.18 -1.17
N TYR A 232 16.16 -19.05 -1.17
CA TYR A 232 15.26 -20.18 -0.94
C TYR A 232 15.44 -21.26 -2.03
N LEU A 233 15.42 -20.86 -3.31
CA LEU A 233 15.64 -21.80 -4.42
C LEU A 233 17.01 -22.46 -4.35
N ALA A 234 18.06 -21.69 -4.06
CA ALA A 234 19.42 -22.22 -3.96
C ALA A 234 19.57 -23.19 -2.78
N SER A 235 19.07 -22.81 -1.60
CA SER A 235 19.15 -23.65 -0.41
C SER A 235 18.41 -24.98 -0.59
N ARG A 236 17.34 -25.00 -1.38
CA ARG A 236 16.52 -26.19 -1.60
C ARG A 236 16.97 -27.08 -2.76
N PHE A 237 17.42 -26.48 -3.87
CA PHE A 237 17.67 -27.22 -5.13
C PHE A 237 19.13 -27.21 -5.59
N ALA A 238 20.00 -26.39 -5.01
CA ALA A 238 21.40 -26.27 -5.44
C ALA A 238 22.40 -27.12 -4.63
N GLN A 239 21.94 -28.05 -3.78
CA GLN A 239 22.83 -28.85 -2.92
C GLN A 239 23.73 -29.83 -3.69
N ARG A 240 23.34 -30.21 -4.92
CA ARG A 240 24.05 -31.16 -5.77
C ARG A 240 24.72 -30.50 -7.00
N GLY A 241 24.58 -29.19 -7.17
CA GLY A 241 25.11 -28.45 -8.31
C GLY A 241 24.48 -27.06 -8.45
N PRO A 242 25.06 -26.16 -9.27
CA PRO A 242 24.53 -24.81 -9.45
C PRO A 242 23.14 -24.82 -10.11
N LEU A 243 22.33 -23.80 -9.79
CA LEU A 243 21.04 -23.60 -10.47
C LEU A 243 21.29 -23.15 -11.91
N ARG A 244 21.11 -24.06 -12.85
CA ARG A 244 21.23 -23.82 -14.29
C ARG A 244 19.91 -23.29 -14.87
N MET A 245 19.38 -22.24 -14.25
CA MET A 245 18.14 -21.58 -14.65
C MET A 245 18.25 -20.06 -14.59
N ALA A 246 17.43 -19.39 -15.38
CA ALA A 246 17.10 -17.99 -15.24
C ALA A 246 15.59 -17.82 -15.12
N ALA A 247 15.14 -16.81 -14.40
CA ALA A 247 13.73 -16.49 -14.26
C ALA A 247 13.50 -14.99 -14.28
N THR A 248 12.34 -14.60 -14.81
CA THR A 248 11.81 -13.24 -14.72
C THR A 248 10.55 -13.22 -13.88
N LEU A 249 10.39 -12.18 -13.07
CA LEU A 249 9.22 -11.86 -12.26
C LEU A 249 8.72 -10.46 -12.61
N VAL A 250 7.41 -10.28 -12.71
CA VAL A 250 6.82 -8.95 -12.94
C VAL A 250 5.43 -8.82 -12.32
N PHE A 251 5.14 -7.62 -11.82
CA PHE A 251 3.78 -7.19 -11.52
C PHE A 251 3.13 -6.66 -12.81
N GLU A 252 2.23 -7.43 -13.38
CA GLU A 252 1.59 -7.08 -14.64
C GLU A 252 0.75 -5.81 -14.49
N GLN A 253 0.90 -4.90 -15.46
CA GLN A 253 0.19 -3.61 -15.52
C GLN A 253 0.35 -2.74 -14.25
N ASN A 254 1.46 -2.90 -13.52
CA ASN A 254 1.82 -1.99 -12.45
C ASN A 254 2.69 -0.84 -12.94
N TYR A 255 2.26 0.40 -12.66
CA TYR A 255 2.97 1.63 -13.02
C TYR A 255 3.22 2.54 -11.82
N GLY A 256 2.73 2.18 -10.63
CA GLY A 256 2.80 3.00 -9.41
C GLY A 256 3.99 2.66 -8.49
N GLY A 257 4.79 1.68 -8.88
CA GLY A 257 5.87 1.12 -8.07
C GLY A 257 5.41 0.07 -7.06
N VAL A 258 6.38 -0.60 -6.43
CA VAL A 258 6.18 -1.65 -5.42
C VAL A 258 7.16 -1.45 -4.27
N GLU A 259 6.68 -1.54 -3.03
CA GLU A 259 7.54 -1.52 -1.85
C GLU A 259 7.00 -2.48 -0.78
N GLY A 260 7.91 -2.97 0.07
CA GLY A 260 7.62 -3.96 1.09
C GLY A 260 7.84 -5.40 0.61
N ASP A 261 7.86 -6.33 1.56
CA ASP A 261 8.16 -7.76 1.33
C ASP A 261 6.91 -8.64 1.28
N SER A 262 5.71 -8.05 1.38
CA SER A 262 4.44 -8.77 1.55
C SER A 262 3.97 -9.59 0.33
N ALA A 263 4.68 -9.49 -0.80
CA ALA A 263 4.44 -10.27 -2.01
C ALA A 263 5.46 -11.40 -2.21
N SER A 264 6.49 -11.51 -1.36
CA SER A 264 7.59 -12.46 -1.58
C SER A 264 7.14 -13.93 -1.56
N SER A 265 6.24 -14.33 -0.66
CA SER A 265 5.67 -15.69 -0.72
C SER A 265 4.88 -15.91 -2.03
N THR A 266 4.11 -14.90 -2.46
CA THR A 266 3.33 -14.93 -3.69
C THR A 266 4.21 -15.11 -4.93
N GLU A 267 5.27 -14.31 -5.07
CA GLU A 267 6.25 -14.43 -6.15
C GLU A 267 6.94 -15.79 -6.15
N LEU A 268 7.26 -16.33 -4.97
CA LEU A 268 7.86 -17.66 -4.85
C LEU A 268 6.93 -18.76 -5.36
N TYR A 269 5.63 -18.69 -5.06
CA TYR A 269 4.66 -19.64 -5.59
C TYR A 269 4.61 -19.60 -7.13
N ALA A 270 4.63 -18.39 -7.72
CA ALA A 270 4.67 -18.25 -9.17
C ALA A 270 5.94 -18.86 -9.78
N LEU A 271 7.12 -18.64 -9.17
CA LEU A 271 8.38 -19.25 -9.59
C LEU A 271 8.32 -20.78 -9.53
N LEU A 272 7.84 -21.34 -8.41
CA LEU A 272 7.71 -22.79 -8.22
C LEU A 272 6.74 -23.41 -9.24
N SER A 273 5.60 -22.75 -9.48
CA SER A 273 4.64 -23.16 -10.51
C SER A 273 5.25 -23.15 -11.91
N SER A 274 5.99 -22.09 -12.26
CA SER A 274 6.68 -21.95 -13.55
C SER A 274 7.74 -23.03 -13.76
N LEU A 275 8.53 -23.35 -12.72
CA LEU A 275 9.54 -24.43 -12.77
C LEU A 275 8.90 -25.82 -12.85
N ALA A 276 7.83 -26.06 -12.11
CA ALA A 276 7.15 -27.35 -12.08
C ALA A 276 6.25 -27.60 -13.31
N ASP A 277 5.91 -26.55 -14.06
CA ASP A 277 4.87 -26.56 -15.10
C ASP A 277 3.49 -26.98 -14.55
N VAL A 278 3.20 -26.55 -13.31
CA VAL A 278 1.97 -26.90 -12.57
C VAL A 278 1.11 -25.65 -12.42
N PRO A 279 -0.16 -25.65 -12.85
CA PRO A 279 -1.00 -24.47 -12.79
C PRO A 279 -1.42 -24.13 -11.36
N ILE A 280 -1.44 -22.83 -11.05
CA ILE A 280 -1.98 -22.27 -9.80
C ILE A 280 -3.42 -21.81 -10.03
N ARG A 281 -4.28 -22.13 -9.08
CA ARG A 281 -5.66 -21.64 -8.97
C ARG A 281 -5.72 -20.10 -8.93
N GLN A 282 -6.45 -19.49 -9.85
CA GLN A 282 -6.62 -18.03 -9.94
C GLN A 282 -7.86 -17.53 -9.17
N ASP A 283 -8.67 -18.42 -8.60
CA ASP A 283 -9.71 -18.06 -7.65
C ASP A 283 -9.15 -17.72 -6.25
N LEU A 284 -7.84 -17.92 -6.04
CA LEU A 284 -7.16 -17.57 -4.80
C LEU A 284 -6.19 -16.40 -5.02
N ALA A 285 -6.22 -15.43 -4.11
CA ALA A 285 -5.17 -14.43 -3.98
C ALA A 285 -4.27 -14.71 -2.77
N VAL A 286 -3.05 -14.18 -2.80
CA VAL A 286 -2.04 -14.50 -1.80
C VAL A 286 -1.33 -13.25 -1.34
N THR A 287 -1.13 -13.16 -0.03
CA THR A 287 -0.18 -12.22 0.57
C THR A 287 0.60 -12.90 1.69
N GLY A 288 1.87 -12.52 1.83
CA GLY A 288 2.73 -12.98 2.90
C GLY A 288 4.18 -12.65 2.57
N SER A 289 4.92 -12.22 3.60
CA SER A 289 6.38 -12.21 3.51
C SER A 289 6.90 -13.64 3.69
N VAL A 290 8.11 -13.94 3.21
CA VAL A 290 8.76 -15.24 3.40
C VAL A 290 10.22 -15.04 3.76
N ASN A 291 10.74 -15.86 4.66
CA ASN A 291 12.17 -15.92 4.95
C ASN A 291 12.90 -17.00 4.11
N GLN A 292 14.23 -17.05 4.22
CA GLN A 292 15.06 -18.00 3.45
C GLN A 292 14.74 -19.48 3.75
N SER A 293 14.12 -19.78 4.89
CA SER A 293 13.72 -21.14 5.28
C SER A 293 12.33 -21.52 4.76
N GLY A 294 11.62 -20.62 4.08
CA GLY A 294 10.25 -20.86 3.61
C GLY A 294 9.16 -20.66 4.66
N VAL A 295 9.46 -19.99 5.78
CA VAL A 295 8.45 -19.64 6.79
C VAL A 295 7.74 -18.37 6.34
N VAL A 296 6.41 -18.42 6.30
CA VAL A 296 5.55 -17.29 5.94
C VAL A 296 5.43 -16.34 7.14
N GLN A 297 5.59 -15.04 6.90
CA GLN A 297 5.73 -13.99 7.91
C GLN A 297 4.62 -12.97 7.80
N ALA A 298 4.34 -12.29 8.93
CA ALA A 298 3.27 -11.32 9.04
C ALA A 298 3.45 -10.15 8.06
N ILE A 299 2.33 -9.60 7.61
CA ILE A 299 2.25 -8.45 6.72
C ILE A 299 1.34 -7.38 7.32
N GLY A 300 1.48 -6.15 6.85
CA GLY A 300 0.57 -5.05 7.18
C GLY A 300 -0.68 -5.03 6.29
N GLY A 301 -1.78 -4.48 6.81
CA GLY A 301 -3.01 -4.22 6.06
C GLY A 301 -3.74 -5.47 5.58
N VAL A 302 -3.69 -6.56 6.35
CA VAL A 302 -4.31 -7.85 5.96
C VAL A 302 -5.82 -7.73 5.69
N ASN A 303 -6.53 -6.90 6.48
CA ASN A 303 -7.96 -6.66 6.31
C ASN A 303 -8.27 -6.05 4.94
N TYR A 304 -7.60 -4.93 4.61
CA TYR A 304 -7.76 -4.26 3.32
C TYR A 304 -7.46 -5.17 2.14
N LYS A 305 -6.40 -5.98 2.25
CA LYS A 305 -6.00 -6.93 1.19
C LYS A 305 -7.06 -8.00 0.95
N ILE A 306 -7.59 -8.61 2.01
CA ILE A 306 -8.66 -9.61 1.90
C ILE A 306 -9.92 -8.98 1.31
N GLU A 307 -10.32 -7.83 1.85
CA GLU A 307 -11.52 -7.09 1.42
C GLU A 307 -11.42 -6.65 -0.04
N GLY A 308 -10.25 -6.21 -0.50
CA GLY A 308 -10.03 -5.80 -1.90
C GLY A 308 -10.21 -6.95 -2.90
N PHE A 309 -9.73 -8.15 -2.58
CA PHE A 309 -9.95 -9.32 -3.45
C PHE A 309 -11.40 -9.80 -3.38
N TYR A 310 -11.99 -9.79 -2.18
CA TYR A 310 -13.40 -10.10 -2.00
C TYR A 310 -14.30 -9.16 -2.81
N ASP A 311 -14.04 -7.86 -2.79
CA ASP A 311 -14.81 -6.85 -3.52
C ASP A 311 -14.78 -7.13 -5.04
N LEU A 312 -13.61 -7.49 -5.58
CA LEU A 312 -13.50 -7.90 -6.99
C LEU A 312 -14.29 -9.19 -7.29
N CYS A 313 -14.16 -10.21 -6.44
CA CYS A 313 -14.87 -11.48 -6.60
C CYS A 313 -16.39 -11.28 -6.52
N LYS A 314 -16.86 -10.48 -5.56
CA LYS A 314 -18.26 -10.12 -5.37
C LYS A 314 -18.82 -9.36 -6.58
N LEU A 315 -18.03 -8.42 -7.13
CA LEU A 315 -18.40 -7.66 -8.32
C LEU A 315 -18.62 -8.56 -9.55
N ARG A 316 -17.75 -9.55 -9.75
CA ARG A 316 -17.88 -10.56 -10.83
C ARG A 316 -18.88 -11.69 -10.52
N GLY A 317 -19.39 -11.75 -9.30
CA GLY A 317 -20.18 -12.86 -8.78
C GLY A 317 -19.31 -13.92 -8.10
N LEU A 318 -19.65 -14.24 -6.85
CA LEU A 318 -18.93 -15.23 -6.06
C LEU A 318 -19.13 -16.65 -6.62
N THR A 319 -18.03 -17.38 -6.82
CA THR A 319 -18.08 -18.77 -7.32
C THR A 319 -18.21 -19.82 -6.23
N GLY A 320 -17.96 -19.44 -4.98
CA GLY A 320 -17.97 -20.34 -3.82
C GLY A 320 -16.62 -21.00 -3.51
N THR A 321 -15.61 -20.85 -4.38
CA THR A 321 -14.27 -21.41 -4.17
C THR A 321 -13.19 -20.35 -3.97
N GLN A 322 -13.55 -19.08 -4.16
CA GLN A 322 -12.65 -17.93 -4.10
C GLN A 322 -12.18 -17.65 -2.67
N GLY A 323 -11.00 -17.07 -2.52
CA GLY A 323 -10.47 -16.79 -1.20
C GLY A 323 -9.08 -16.18 -1.18
N VAL A 324 -8.52 -16.04 0.02
CA VAL A 324 -7.20 -15.44 0.24
C VAL A 324 -6.34 -16.32 1.14
N LEU A 325 -5.10 -16.57 0.71
CA LEU A 325 -4.04 -17.13 1.56
C LEU A 325 -3.32 -16.00 2.29
N ILE A 326 -3.19 -16.13 3.61
CA ILE A 326 -2.54 -15.18 4.50
C ILE A 326 -1.54 -15.87 5.44
N PRO A 327 -0.59 -15.11 6.03
CA PRO A 327 0.27 -15.63 7.09
C PRO A 327 -0.55 -16.06 8.31
N ARG A 328 -0.23 -17.22 8.90
CA ARG A 328 -0.86 -17.67 10.15
C ARG A 328 -0.67 -16.67 11.30
N SER A 329 0.46 -15.96 11.31
CA SER A 329 0.74 -14.89 12.28
C SER A 329 -0.19 -13.68 12.16
N ASN A 330 -0.90 -13.51 11.04
CA ASN A 330 -1.88 -12.44 10.85
C ASN A 330 -3.30 -12.78 11.32
N VAL A 331 -3.57 -14.02 11.76
CA VAL A 331 -4.93 -14.42 12.19
C VAL A 331 -5.48 -13.51 13.29
N ARG A 332 -4.62 -13.07 14.23
CA ARG A 332 -5.00 -12.13 15.30
C ARG A 332 -5.38 -10.72 14.81
N HIS A 333 -4.91 -10.35 13.62
CA HIS A 333 -5.14 -9.03 13.02
C HIS A 333 -6.42 -8.95 12.20
N LEU A 334 -7.15 -10.07 12.06
CA LEU A 334 -8.38 -10.12 11.28
C LEU A 334 -9.51 -9.37 11.99
N MET A 335 -9.86 -8.21 11.45
CA MET A 335 -11.00 -7.36 11.84
C MET A 335 -11.88 -7.10 10.61
N LEU A 336 -12.18 -8.15 9.85
CA LEU A 336 -12.84 -8.09 8.53
C LEU A 336 -14.25 -7.49 8.59
N ARG A 337 -14.66 -6.81 7.51
CA ARG A 337 -16.04 -6.30 7.38
C ARG A 337 -17.09 -7.42 7.56
N PRO A 338 -18.27 -7.10 8.11
CA PRO A 338 -19.34 -8.09 8.35
C PRO A 338 -19.76 -8.87 7.10
N ASP A 339 -19.72 -8.24 5.92
CA ASP A 339 -20.13 -8.88 4.67
C ASP A 339 -19.15 -9.95 4.19
N VAL A 340 -17.85 -9.76 4.42
CA VAL A 340 -16.82 -10.78 4.18
C VAL A 340 -17.00 -11.95 5.15
N VAL A 341 -17.22 -11.66 6.45
CA VAL A 341 -17.42 -12.69 7.47
C VAL A 341 -18.66 -13.53 7.16
N GLU A 342 -19.74 -12.92 6.67
CA GLU A 342 -20.94 -13.64 6.26
C GLU A 342 -20.70 -14.50 5.03
N ALA A 343 -20.00 -14.01 4.01
CA ALA A 343 -19.64 -14.82 2.84
C ALA A 343 -18.79 -16.04 3.22
N VAL A 344 -17.86 -15.89 4.17
CA VAL A 344 -17.08 -17.01 4.71
C VAL A 344 -17.97 -17.99 5.48
N ARG A 345 -18.88 -17.49 6.33
CA ARG A 345 -19.84 -18.32 7.07
C ARG A 345 -20.74 -19.14 6.15
N GLN A 346 -21.12 -18.57 5.00
CA GLN A 346 -21.93 -19.24 3.98
C GLN A 346 -21.11 -20.16 3.06
N GLY A 347 -19.79 -20.24 3.23
CA GLY A 347 -18.89 -21.02 2.38
C GLY A 347 -18.73 -20.47 0.97
N GLN A 348 -19.06 -19.19 0.75
CA GLN A 348 -18.96 -18.52 -0.55
C GLN A 348 -17.58 -17.89 -0.82
N PHE A 349 -16.81 -17.66 0.25
CA PHE A 349 -15.46 -17.12 0.21
C PHE A 349 -14.62 -17.78 1.31
N HIS A 350 -13.29 -17.84 1.15
CA HIS A 350 -12.42 -18.58 2.06
C HIS A 350 -11.20 -17.77 2.48
N VAL A 351 -10.75 -17.95 3.72
CA VAL A 351 -9.49 -17.36 4.22
C VAL A 351 -8.61 -18.49 4.76
N TYR A 352 -7.45 -18.68 4.14
CA TYR A 352 -6.53 -19.77 4.46
C TYR A 352 -5.29 -19.22 5.16
N ALA A 353 -5.07 -19.65 6.40
CA ALA A 353 -3.88 -19.30 7.18
C ALA A 353 -2.78 -20.34 6.96
N VAL A 354 -1.62 -19.91 6.45
CA VAL A 354 -0.46 -20.78 6.17
C VAL A 354 0.78 -20.37 6.95
N SER A 355 1.59 -21.34 7.35
CA SER A 355 2.85 -21.15 8.08
C SER A 355 4.07 -21.27 7.17
N THR A 356 3.98 -22.06 6.10
CA THR A 356 5.11 -22.37 5.22
C THR A 356 4.73 -22.33 3.75
N ILE A 357 5.74 -22.24 2.88
CA ILE A 357 5.57 -22.31 1.42
C ILE A 357 4.98 -23.66 0.99
N GLU A 358 5.31 -24.75 1.67
CA GLU A 358 4.73 -26.07 1.41
C GLU A 358 3.21 -26.07 1.61
N GLU A 359 2.72 -25.56 2.75
CA GLU A 359 1.27 -25.48 3.01
C GLU A 359 0.55 -24.64 1.94
N GLY A 360 1.14 -23.51 1.53
CA GLY A 360 0.54 -22.63 0.53
C GLY A 360 0.53 -23.24 -0.87
N ILE A 361 1.64 -23.82 -1.33
CA ILE A 361 1.71 -24.36 -2.70
C ILE A 361 0.79 -25.57 -2.88
N GLU A 362 0.62 -26.39 -1.84
CA GLU A 362 -0.33 -27.51 -1.85
C GLU A 362 -1.77 -27.04 -2.02
N LEU A 363 -2.18 -25.97 -1.34
CA LEU A 363 -3.51 -25.37 -1.50
C LEU A 363 -3.73 -24.76 -2.89
N LEU A 364 -2.70 -24.10 -3.42
CA LEU A 364 -2.76 -23.38 -4.70
C LEU A 364 -2.78 -24.32 -5.92
N THR A 365 -2.15 -25.49 -5.81
CA THR A 365 -1.98 -26.42 -6.94
C THR A 365 -2.75 -27.73 -6.77
N GLY A 366 -3.14 -28.10 -5.55
CA GLY A 366 -3.68 -29.42 -5.23
C GLY A 366 -2.65 -30.55 -5.26
N MET A 367 -1.36 -30.24 -5.47
CA MET A 367 -0.26 -31.19 -5.56
C MET A 367 0.57 -31.16 -4.27
N PRO A 368 0.92 -32.31 -3.67
CA PRO A 368 1.80 -32.34 -2.49
C PRO A 368 3.15 -31.68 -2.80
N ALA A 369 3.69 -30.89 -1.87
CA ALA A 369 4.97 -30.21 -2.06
C ALA A 369 6.12 -31.22 -2.16
N GLY A 370 6.11 -32.22 -1.27
CA GLY A 370 7.13 -33.27 -1.18
C GLY A 370 8.25 -32.95 -0.17
N VAL A 371 8.79 -33.97 0.47
CA VAL A 371 9.92 -33.86 1.40
C VAL A 371 11.09 -34.66 0.84
N ALA A 372 12.27 -34.05 0.78
CA ALA A 372 13.46 -34.74 0.30
C ALA A 372 13.87 -35.87 1.26
N ASP A 373 14.33 -36.99 0.71
CA ASP A 373 14.98 -38.06 1.47
C ASP A 373 16.40 -37.68 1.90
N GLU A 374 17.10 -38.59 2.58
CA GLU A 374 18.49 -38.39 3.04
C GLU A 374 19.47 -38.11 1.89
N GLU A 375 19.14 -38.55 0.68
CA GLU A 375 19.98 -38.30 -0.48
C GLU A 375 19.70 -36.91 -1.07
N GLY A 376 18.52 -36.32 -0.82
CA GLY A 376 18.07 -35.05 -1.41
C GLY A 376 17.14 -35.24 -2.62
N THR A 377 16.52 -36.41 -2.74
CA THR A 377 15.58 -36.76 -3.81
C THR A 377 14.14 -36.58 -3.31
N TYR A 378 13.27 -36.03 -4.16
CA TYR A 378 11.86 -35.81 -3.82
C TYR A 378 10.98 -36.95 -4.37
N PRO A 379 9.89 -37.33 -3.67
CA PRO A 379 8.99 -38.38 -4.13
C PRO A 379 8.31 -38.04 -5.47
N GLU A 380 8.14 -39.03 -6.34
CA GLU A 380 7.44 -38.85 -7.61
C GLU A 380 6.00 -38.38 -7.39
N GLY A 381 5.47 -37.56 -8.30
CA GLY A 381 4.14 -36.98 -8.18
C GLY A 381 4.04 -35.81 -7.18
N THR A 382 5.17 -35.33 -6.66
CA THR A 382 5.24 -34.11 -5.83
C THR A 382 5.75 -32.90 -6.61
N LEU A 383 5.40 -31.70 -6.16
CA LEU A 383 5.76 -30.47 -6.85
C LEU A 383 7.28 -30.25 -6.86
N TYR A 384 7.97 -30.49 -5.75
CA TYR A 384 9.43 -30.34 -5.71
C TYR A 384 10.17 -31.40 -6.53
N ALA A 385 9.59 -32.58 -6.76
CA ALA A 385 10.13 -33.53 -7.73
C ALA A 385 10.03 -32.99 -9.17
N ALA A 386 8.90 -32.38 -9.55
CA ALA A 386 8.74 -31.75 -10.86
C ALA A 386 9.73 -30.59 -11.06
N VAL A 387 9.91 -29.73 -10.05
CA VAL A 387 10.93 -28.67 -10.06
C VAL A 387 12.34 -29.25 -10.24
N SER A 388 12.70 -30.26 -9.45
CA SER A 388 14.02 -30.90 -9.52
C SER A 388 14.29 -31.50 -10.91
N ALA A 389 13.30 -32.20 -11.49
CA ALA A 389 13.39 -32.76 -12.84
C ALA A 389 13.59 -31.68 -13.91
N LYS A 390 12.87 -30.56 -13.83
CA LYS A 390 13.04 -29.42 -14.75
C LYS A 390 14.45 -28.83 -14.68
N LEU A 391 14.97 -28.64 -13.47
CA LEU A 391 16.31 -28.10 -13.25
C LEU A 391 17.41 -29.05 -13.75
N GLN A 392 17.24 -30.36 -13.56
CA GLN A 392 18.14 -31.37 -14.12
C GLN A 392 18.14 -31.33 -15.65
N LEU A 393 16.96 -31.25 -16.28
CA LEU A 393 16.83 -31.10 -17.73
C LEU A 393 17.55 -29.85 -18.25
N TYR A 394 17.44 -28.71 -17.55
CA TYR A 394 18.19 -27.51 -17.94
C TYR A 394 19.70 -27.70 -17.80
N ALA A 395 20.15 -28.35 -16.73
CA ALA A 395 21.57 -28.61 -16.50
C ALA A 395 22.16 -29.56 -17.56
N GLU A 396 21.43 -30.60 -17.96
CA GLU A 396 21.82 -31.53 -19.01
C GLU A 396 21.98 -30.83 -20.36
N ARG A 397 20.96 -30.07 -20.78
CA ARG A 397 20.99 -29.35 -22.07
C ARG A 397 22.05 -28.26 -22.12
N LEU A 398 22.31 -27.57 -21.01
CA LEU A 398 23.43 -26.60 -20.95
C LEU A 398 24.77 -27.31 -21.05
N ARG A 399 24.93 -28.47 -20.41
CA ARG A 399 26.15 -29.27 -20.54
C ARG A 399 26.35 -29.75 -21.98
N GLU A 400 25.31 -30.21 -22.66
CA GLU A 400 25.37 -30.60 -24.08
C GLU A 400 25.74 -29.42 -24.99
N ARG A 401 25.27 -28.21 -24.68
CA ARG A 401 25.66 -27.00 -25.40
C ARG A 401 27.12 -26.63 -25.12
N ASP A 402 27.54 -26.65 -23.86
CA ASP A 402 28.91 -26.32 -23.44
C ASP A 402 29.95 -27.36 -23.95
N LEU A 403 29.50 -28.57 -24.33
CA LEU A 403 30.33 -29.65 -24.89
C LEU A 403 30.31 -29.74 -26.42
N ARG A 404 29.49 -28.94 -27.13
CA ARG A 404 29.58 -28.86 -28.59
C ARG A 404 30.89 -28.16 -28.98
N PRO A 405 31.75 -28.77 -29.83
CA PRO A 405 32.95 -28.10 -30.34
C PRO A 405 32.56 -26.82 -31.07
N LEU A 406 33.38 -25.77 -30.93
CA LEU A 406 33.29 -24.51 -31.67
C LEU A 406 33.60 -24.66 -33.19
N ASP A 407 33.53 -25.87 -33.72
CA ASP A 407 34.00 -26.20 -35.08
C ASP A 407 32.90 -26.04 -36.15
N ASP A 408 31.67 -25.67 -35.77
CA ASP A 408 30.54 -25.47 -36.69
C ASP A 408 30.09 -23.99 -36.78
N GLU A 409 30.79 -23.02 -36.16
CA GLU A 409 30.48 -21.58 -36.26
C GLU A 409 31.25 -20.86 -37.39
N GLU A 410 32.18 -21.53 -38.09
CA GLU A 410 32.90 -20.92 -39.23
C GLU A 410 32.14 -20.99 -40.57
N ASP A 411 31.09 -21.81 -40.71
CA ASP A 411 30.35 -21.95 -41.98
C ASP A 411 29.12 -21.02 -42.12
N ASP A 412 28.63 -20.42 -41.02
CA ASP A 412 27.50 -19.48 -41.06
C ASP A 412 27.95 -18.00 -41.15
N GLU A 413 29.22 -17.67 -40.86
CA GLU A 413 29.75 -16.29 -40.99
C GLU A 413 30.23 -15.92 -42.41
N GLU A 414 30.41 -16.89 -43.32
CA GLU A 414 30.82 -16.61 -44.71
C GLU A 414 29.65 -16.24 -45.65
N GLU A 415 28.39 -16.52 -45.32
CA GLU A 415 27.24 -16.04 -46.14
C GLU A 415 26.71 -14.65 -45.71
N GLU A 416 27.00 -14.17 -44.50
CA GLU A 416 26.53 -12.86 -44.03
C GLU A 416 27.55 -11.71 -44.27
N SER A 417 28.82 -12.02 -44.53
CA SER A 417 29.88 -11.02 -44.72
C SER A 417 29.99 -10.44 -46.15
N ALA A 418 29.14 -10.84 -47.09
CA ALA A 418 29.15 -10.33 -48.47
C ALA A 418 28.15 -9.19 -48.77
N GLN A 419 27.36 -8.74 -47.79
CA GLN A 419 26.47 -7.57 -47.95
C GLN A 419 26.45 -6.72 -46.68
N THR A 420 27.34 -5.74 -46.58
CA THR A 420 27.06 -4.31 -46.29
C THR A 420 28.34 -3.62 -45.83
N ASP A 421 28.99 -2.91 -46.76
CA ASP A 421 30.06 -1.97 -46.45
C ASP A 421 29.60 -0.57 -46.89
N GLU A 422 28.54 -0.08 -46.22
CA GLU A 422 28.22 1.35 -46.14
C GLU A 422 27.77 1.66 -44.70
N PRO A 423 28.34 2.68 -44.04
CA PRO A 423 27.93 3.04 -42.69
C PRO A 423 26.52 3.62 -42.72
N ALA A 424 25.62 3.05 -41.91
CA ALA A 424 24.31 3.64 -41.67
C ALA A 424 24.47 5.04 -41.03
N PRO A 425 23.67 6.05 -41.44
CA PRO A 425 23.69 7.35 -40.78
C PRO A 425 23.18 7.22 -39.35
N GLU A 426 23.82 7.92 -38.41
CA GLU A 426 23.37 8.00 -37.02
C GLU A 426 21.92 8.51 -36.95
N PRO A 427 21.06 7.94 -36.07
CA PRO A 427 19.72 8.47 -35.89
C PRO A 427 19.82 9.83 -35.18
N GLU A 428 19.41 10.90 -35.86
CA GLU A 428 19.17 12.19 -35.21
C GLU A 428 18.07 12.02 -34.14
N ILE A 429 18.48 12.05 -32.88
CA ILE A 429 17.56 12.21 -31.74
C ILE A 429 17.12 13.67 -31.75
N PRO A 430 15.84 14.01 -32.00
CA PRO A 430 15.40 15.39 -31.88
C PRO A 430 15.52 15.82 -30.41
N GLU A 431 16.18 16.96 -30.18
CA GLU A 431 16.27 17.56 -28.85
C GLU A 431 14.86 17.72 -28.23
N PRO A 432 14.72 17.54 -26.90
CA PRO A 432 13.44 17.76 -26.24
C PRO A 432 13.02 19.21 -26.42
N THR A 433 11.91 19.42 -27.12
CA THR A 433 11.27 20.73 -27.24
C THR A 433 10.73 21.13 -25.87
N VAL A 434 11.39 22.09 -25.24
CA VAL A 434 10.86 22.80 -24.07
C VAL A 434 9.59 23.55 -24.53
N PRO A 435 8.44 23.44 -23.82
CA PRO A 435 7.28 24.24 -24.15
C PRO A 435 7.63 25.72 -23.95
N VAL A 436 7.59 26.49 -25.03
CA VAL A 436 7.70 27.95 -24.99
C VAL A 436 6.43 28.48 -24.30
N PRO A 437 6.51 29.31 -23.24
CA PRO A 437 5.34 29.99 -22.70
C PRO A 437 4.74 30.89 -23.78
N PRO A 438 3.41 31.09 -23.83
CA PRO A 438 2.80 31.95 -24.84
C PRO A 438 3.40 33.36 -24.75
N THR A 439 3.91 33.86 -25.87
CA THR A 439 4.28 35.27 -26.04
C THR A 439 3.03 36.14 -25.92
N PRO A 440 3.10 37.30 -25.24
CA PRO A 440 1.99 38.24 -25.21
C PRO A 440 1.70 38.77 -26.63
N ASP A 441 0.41 38.97 -26.93
CA ASP A 441 -0.07 39.54 -28.19
C ASP A 441 0.66 40.86 -28.53
N PRO A 442 0.89 41.17 -29.83
CA PRO A 442 1.44 42.45 -30.23
C PRO A 442 0.47 43.57 -29.86
N GLU A 443 1.00 44.59 -29.17
CA GLU A 443 0.31 45.84 -28.86
C GLU A 443 -0.44 46.37 -30.09
N GLY A 444 -1.78 46.34 -30.03
CA GLY A 444 -2.63 47.14 -30.90
C GLY A 444 -2.44 48.63 -30.64
N PRO A 445 -2.77 49.50 -31.61
CA PRO A 445 -2.40 50.91 -31.56
C PRO A 445 -3.07 51.63 -30.38
N ALA A 446 -2.28 52.50 -29.74
CA ALA A 446 -2.70 53.33 -28.61
C ALA A 446 -3.98 54.12 -28.90
N PRO A 447 -4.98 54.12 -28.00
CA PRO A 447 -6.09 55.06 -28.08
C PRO A 447 -5.68 56.43 -27.54
N ASP A 448 -6.01 57.46 -28.32
CA ASP A 448 -5.87 58.88 -27.99
C ASP A 448 -6.42 59.20 -26.59
N GLY A 449 -5.59 59.82 -25.76
CA GLY A 449 -6.00 60.33 -24.46
C GLY A 449 -6.97 61.51 -24.58
N PRO A 450 -7.95 61.65 -23.68
CA PRO A 450 -8.74 62.88 -23.61
C PRO A 450 -7.95 63.98 -22.88
N ALA A 451 -7.94 65.15 -23.51
CA ALA A 451 -7.51 66.42 -22.95
C ALA A 451 -8.49 66.93 -21.86
N PRO A 452 -8.11 67.93 -21.06
CA PRO A 452 -8.74 68.23 -19.77
C PRO A 452 -10.00 69.10 -19.92
N GLU A 453 -10.96 68.90 -19.01
CA GLU A 453 -12.08 69.81 -18.78
C GLU A 453 -12.01 70.44 -17.39
N ASP A 454 -12.10 71.76 -17.38
CA ASP A 454 -12.56 72.62 -16.29
C ASP A 454 -13.03 73.93 -16.96
N PRO A 455 -13.89 74.80 -16.38
CA PRO A 455 -14.69 74.68 -15.17
C PRO A 455 -16.15 75.24 -15.29
N GLN A 456 -16.87 75.21 -14.16
CA GLN A 456 -18.03 76.04 -13.74
C GLN A 456 -19.49 75.58 -14.06
N GLY A 457 -20.23 75.33 -12.96
CA GLY A 457 -21.40 76.16 -12.62
C GLY A 457 -22.78 75.47 -12.57
N GLY A 458 -23.43 75.52 -11.40
CA GLY A 458 -24.87 75.80 -11.31
C GLY A 458 -25.83 74.73 -10.76
N GLU A 459 -26.13 74.87 -9.46
CA GLU A 459 -27.46 74.88 -8.81
C GLU A 459 -28.56 73.79 -9.00
N GLY A 460 -29.16 73.46 -7.86
CA GLY A 460 -30.55 72.98 -7.69
C GLY A 460 -30.71 71.47 -7.68
N SER A 461 -31.51 70.80 -6.85
CA SER A 461 -32.42 71.16 -5.75
C SER A 461 -33.12 69.84 -5.35
N GLU A 462 -33.38 69.62 -4.04
CA GLU A 462 -34.50 68.80 -3.50
C GLU A 462 -34.58 67.30 -3.86
N GLY A 463 -34.91 66.34 -2.99
CA GLY A 463 -35.31 66.37 -1.60
C GLY A 463 -35.79 64.97 -1.16
N ARG A 464 -35.51 64.66 0.10
CA ARG A 464 -36.31 63.85 1.05
C ARG A 464 -36.47 62.31 0.92
N PRO A 465 -36.76 61.63 2.06
CA PRO A 465 -36.32 60.26 2.32
C PRO A 465 -37.47 59.29 2.71
N ALA A 466 -37.06 58.10 3.18
CA ALA A 466 -37.75 57.14 4.03
C ALA A 466 -38.52 55.99 3.34
N ARG A 467 -38.21 54.74 3.70
CA ARG A 467 -38.83 54.02 4.83
C ARG A 467 -38.25 52.62 5.01
N SER A 468 -38.29 52.20 6.27
CA SER A 468 -38.12 50.87 6.84
C SER A 468 -39.10 49.81 6.32
N ALA A 469 -38.66 48.57 6.27
CA ALA A 469 -39.27 47.40 6.93
C ALA A 469 -38.22 46.29 7.01
#